data_AF-A0A0N8K774-F1
#
_entry.id   AF-A0A0N8K774-F1
#
_cell.length_a   1.000
_cell.length_b   1.000
_cell.length_c   1.000
_cell.angle_alpha   90.00
_cell.angle_beta   90.00
_cell.angle_gamma   90.00
#
_symmetry.space_group_name_H-M   'P 1'
#
loop_
_entity.id
_entity.type
_entity.pdbx_description
1 polymer ?
#
loop_
_entity_poly.entity_id
_entity_poly.type
_entity_poly.pdbx_seq_one_letter_code
_entity_poly.pdbx_strand_id
1 'polypeptide(L)'
;MRKAAFLLPLFLLPAAHADTPGLSMRGETRMGVVWDRPAAAPGSDRAEARLYARTELKLKFVGETDGGLRFGAELDLDKLGSDTSNPRRGQSVFIGN
;
A
#
# COMPACT_ATOMS: atom_id res chain seq x y z
N MET A 1 51.28 25.89 6.72
CA MET A 1 50.24 25.15 7.47
C MET A 1 48.99 26.04 7.45
N ARG A 2 47.80 25.71 6.96
CA ARG A 2 47.07 24.45 6.77
C ARG A 2 46.18 24.61 5.52
N LYS A 3 46.06 23.53 4.75
CA LYS A 3 45.08 23.37 3.67
C LYS A 3 43.68 23.34 4.30
N ALA A 4 42.75 24.16 3.82
CA ALA A 4 41.33 23.96 4.09
C ALA A 4 40.66 23.60 2.76
N ALA A 5 40.57 22.29 2.51
CA ALA A 5 39.73 21.75 1.45
C ALA A 5 38.27 21.99 1.86
N PHE A 6 37.57 22.85 1.13
CA PHE A 6 36.13 22.99 1.27
C PHE A 6 35.49 21.78 0.58
N LEU A 7 35.10 20.80 1.38
CA LEU A 7 34.37 19.61 0.97
C LEU A 7 32.95 20.01 0.52
N LEU A 8 32.61 19.59 -0.69
CA LEU A 8 31.29 19.64 -1.29
C LEU A 8 30.28 18.91 -0.40
N PRO A 9 29.17 19.52 0.03
CA PRO A 9 28.08 18.74 0.59
C PRO A 9 27.21 18.25 -0.57
N LEU A 10 27.45 16.99 -0.96
CA LEU A 10 26.61 16.21 -1.87
C LEU A 10 25.30 15.85 -1.12
N PHE A 11 24.47 16.84 -0.80
CA PHE A 11 23.21 16.62 -0.11
C PHE A 11 22.14 16.11 -1.08
N LEU A 12 21.91 14.79 -0.98
CA LEU A 12 20.59 14.17 -0.98
C LEU A 12 19.70 14.50 -2.19
N LEU A 13 20.01 13.89 -3.33
CA LEU A 13 18.95 13.52 -4.27
C LEU A 13 18.03 12.52 -3.56
N PRO A 14 16.71 12.72 -3.52
CA PRO A 14 15.80 11.70 -3.05
C PRO A 14 16.02 10.50 -3.96
N ALA A 15 16.37 9.35 -3.37
CA ALA A 15 16.44 8.09 -4.08
C ALA A 15 15.06 7.86 -4.71
N ALA A 16 14.94 8.20 -5.99
CA ALA A 16 13.87 7.74 -6.84
C ALA A 16 13.98 6.23 -6.78
N HIS A 17 13.11 5.61 -5.98
CA HIS A 17 12.91 4.18 -6.00
C HIS A 17 12.23 3.92 -7.33
N ALA A 18 13.03 3.87 -8.40
CA ALA A 18 12.59 3.36 -9.68
C ALA A 18 12.03 1.97 -9.37
N ASP A 19 10.73 1.79 -9.60
CA ASP A 19 10.12 0.47 -9.46
C ASP A 19 10.97 -0.51 -10.26
N THR A 20 11.71 -1.37 -9.56
CA THR A 20 12.59 -2.34 -10.19
C THR A 20 11.71 -3.29 -10.98
N PRO A 21 12.02 -3.56 -12.26
CA PRO A 21 11.30 -4.59 -13.01
C PRO A 21 11.28 -5.91 -12.22
N GLY A 22 10.12 -6.52 -12.12
CA GLY A 22 9.89 -7.72 -11.35
C GLY A 22 8.52 -7.74 -10.66
N LEU A 23 8.34 -8.78 -9.86
CA LEU A 23 7.18 -8.94 -8.99
C LEU A 23 7.49 -8.34 -7.61
N SER A 24 6.62 -7.47 -7.13
CA SER A 24 6.65 -6.93 -5.78
C SER A 24 5.34 -7.22 -5.06
N MET A 25 5.46 -7.46 -3.76
CA MET A 25 4.34 -7.75 -2.87
C MET A 25 4.45 -6.86 -1.64
N ARG A 26 3.37 -6.14 -1.33
CA ARG A 26 3.25 -5.31 -0.13
C ARG A 26 2.00 -5.71 0.64
N GLY A 27 2.18 -6.06 1.91
CA GLY A 27 1.08 -6.36 2.82
C GLY A 27 1.10 -5.44 4.04
N GLU A 28 -0.08 -5.10 4.54
CA GLU A 28 -0.26 -4.44 5.83
C GLU A 28 -1.37 -5.16 6.61
N THR A 29 -1.14 -5.44 7.89
CA THR A 29 -2.14 -6.05 8.76
C THR A 29 -2.39 -5.12 9.95
N ARG A 30 -3.66 -4.77 10.16
CA ARG A 30 -4.13 -3.96 11.29
C ARG A 30 -5.08 -4.79 12.14
N MET A 31 -4.82 -4.84 13.43
CA MET A 31 -5.65 -5.57 14.40
C MET A 31 -6.02 -4.65 15.55
N GLY A 32 -7.21 -4.80 16.11
CA GLY A 32 -7.62 -4.05 17.28
C GLY A 32 -8.90 -4.56 17.91
N VAL A 33 -9.23 -3.94 19.04
CA VAL A 33 -10.45 -4.21 19.82
C VAL A 33 -11.25 -2.92 19.81
N VAL A 34 -12.49 -2.98 19.35
CA VAL A 34 -13.47 -1.89 19.50
C VAL A 34 -14.36 -2.22 20.69
N TRP A 35 -14.47 -1.29 21.62
CA TRP A 35 -15.41 -1.37 22.72
C TRP A 35 -16.61 -0.48 22.42
N ASP A 36 -17.71 -1.09 21.97
CA ASP A 36 -18.94 -0.34 21.71
C ASP A 36 -19.65 -0.09 23.04
N ARG A 37 -19.83 1.20 23.39
CA ARG A 37 -20.66 1.57 24.55
C ARG A 37 -22.11 1.16 24.23
N PRO A 38 -22.78 0.39 25.10
CA PRO A 38 -24.17 -0.01 24.85
C PRO A 38 -25.05 1.21 24.63
N ALA A 39 -25.94 1.14 23.64
CA ALA A 39 -26.95 2.17 23.41
C ALA A 39 -27.85 2.29 24.65
N ALA A 40 -28.26 3.51 24.99
CA ALA A 40 -29.19 3.79 26.09
C ALA A 40 -30.62 3.35 25.72
N ALA A 41 -30.81 2.06 25.44
CA ALA A 41 -32.11 1.44 25.31
C ALA A 41 -32.39 0.64 26.60
N PRO A 42 -33.57 0.78 27.22
CA PRO A 42 -33.92 0.00 28.40
C PRO A 42 -33.83 -1.51 28.09
N GLY A 43 -32.98 -2.23 28.83
CA GLY A 43 -32.80 -3.69 28.69
C GLY A 43 -31.54 -4.15 27.95
N SER A 44 -30.63 -3.25 27.57
CA SER A 44 -29.38 -3.57 26.86
C SER A 44 -28.14 -3.24 27.70
N ASP A 45 -27.78 -4.10 28.66
CA ASP A 45 -26.51 -4.00 29.42
C ASP A 45 -25.32 -4.72 28.75
N ARG A 46 -25.47 -5.15 27.49
CA ARG A 46 -24.39 -5.84 26.78
C ARG A 46 -23.34 -4.85 26.29
N ALA A 47 -22.25 -4.73 27.04
CA ALA A 47 -21.00 -4.23 26.49
C ALA A 47 -20.43 -5.30 25.54
N GLU A 48 -20.34 -4.96 24.25
CA GLU A 48 -19.79 -5.85 23.23
C GLU A 48 -18.38 -5.39 22.87
N ALA A 49 -17.39 -6.22 23.22
CA ALA A 49 -16.05 -6.10 22.67
C ALA A 49 -16.03 -6.77 21.28
N ARG A 50 -15.69 -6.00 20.25
CA ARG A 50 -15.55 -6.51 18.88
C ARG A 50 -14.09 -6.53 18.49
N LEU A 51 -13.58 -7.70 18.15
CA LEU A 51 -12.26 -7.85 17.56
C LEU A 51 -12.34 -7.53 16.06
N TYR A 52 -11.44 -6.70 15.57
CA TYR A 52 -11.25 -6.51 14.13
C TYR A 52 -9.83 -6.85 13.73
N ALA A 53 -9.71 -7.53 12.59
CA ALA A 53 -8.45 -7.78 11.91
C ALA A 53 -8.67 -7.46 10.43
N ARG A 54 -7.86 -6.58 9.86
CA ARG A 54 -7.87 -6.21 8.45
C ARG A 54 -6.49 -6.42 7.86
N THR A 55 -6.43 -7.14 6.75
CA THR A 55 -5.20 -7.35 5.99
C THR A 55 -5.38 -6.77 4.60
N GLU A 56 -4.51 -5.83 4.24
CA GLU A 56 -4.41 -5.24 2.91
C GLU A 56 -3.24 -5.88 2.18
N LEU A 57 -3.45 -6.38 0.97
CA LEU A 57 -2.41 -7.01 0.15
C LEU A 57 -2.43 -6.41 -1.24
N LYS A 58 -1.27 -5.91 -1.68
CA LYS A 58 -1.02 -5.36 -3.01
C LYS A 58 0.09 -6.13 -3.71
N LEU A 59 -0.22 -6.59 -4.91
CA LEU A 59 0.70 -7.25 -5.83
C LEU A 59 0.96 -6.31 -7.00
N LYS A 60 2.21 -6.07 -7.34
CA LYS A 60 2.58 -5.24 -8.48
C LYS A 60 3.66 -5.93 -9.29
N PHE A 61 3.38 -6.10 -10.57
CA PHE A 61 4.32 -6.59 -11.55
C PHE A 61 4.71 -5.45 -12.49
N VAL A 62 6.02 -5.25 -12.68
CA VAL A 62 6.57 -4.26 -13.61
C VAL A 62 7.54 -4.97 -14.55
N GLY A 63 7.40 -4.76 -15.84
CA GLY A 63 8.35 -5.15 -16.86
C GLY A 63 8.85 -3.91 -17.62
N GLU A 64 9.98 -4.08 -18.29
CA GLU A 64 10.56 -3.09 -19.18
C GLU A 64 10.89 -3.78 -20.50
N THR A 65 10.52 -3.17 -21.62
CA THR A 65 10.90 -3.68 -22.94
C THR A 65 12.33 -3.28 -23.28
N ASP A 66 12.93 -3.93 -24.28
CA ASP A 66 14.26 -3.57 -24.78
C ASP A 66 14.37 -2.11 -25.28
N GLY A 67 13.23 -1.48 -25.58
CA GLY A 67 13.12 -0.06 -25.96
C GLY A 67 12.90 0.90 -24.78
N GLY A 68 12.98 0.42 -23.54
CA GLY A 68 12.78 1.21 -22.33
C GLY A 68 11.32 1.55 -21.99
N LEU A 69 10.35 0.91 -22.65
CA LEU A 69 8.93 1.10 -22.35
C LEU A 69 8.54 0.26 -21.14
N ARG A 70 7.99 0.89 -20.10
CA ARG A 70 7.49 0.17 -18.93
C ARG A 70 6.07 -0.34 -19.15
N PHE A 71 5.81 -1.53 -18.63
CA PHE A 71 4.48 -2.13 -18.61
C PHE A 71 4.27 -2.87 -17.30
N GLY A 72 3.03 -3.10 -16.92
CA GLY A 72 2.78 -3.79 -15.67
C GLY A 72 1.32 -3.95 -15.31
N ALA A 73 1.12 -4.58 -14.17
CA ALA A 73 -0.19 -4.77 -13.57
C ALA A 73 -0.10 -4.61 -12.05
N GLU A 74 -1.13 -4.02 -11.46
CA GLU A 74 -1.31 -3.93 -10.02
C GLU A 74 -2.63 -4.63 -9.63
N LEU A 75 -2.58 -5.40 -8.54
CA LEU A 75 -3.72 -6.06 -7.94
C LEU A 75 -3.78 -5.71 -6.44
N ASP A 76 -4.85 -5.05 -6.03
CA ASP A 76 -5.21 -4.66 -4.68
C ASP A 76 -6.36 -5.55 -4.20
N LEU A 77 -6.01 -6.57 -3.41
CA LEU A 77 -6.95 -7.63 -3.01
C LEU A 77 -8.03 -7.15 -2.04
N ASP A 78 -7.77 -6.06 -1.29
CA ASP A 78 -8.76 -5.44 -0.40
C ASP A 78 -9.93 -4.84 -1.22
N LYS A 79 -9.63 -4.34 -2.43
CA LYS A 79 -10.63 -3.78 -3.34
C LYS A 79 -11.30 -4.81 -4.24
N LEU A 80 -10.62 -5.94 -4.50
CA LEU A 80 -11.10 -7.01 -5.37
C LEU A 80 -12.33 -7.75 -4.80
N GLY A 81 -12.51 -7.72 -3.47
CA GLY A 81 -13.63 -8.35 -2.76
C GLY A 81 -14.67 -7.40 -2.16
N SER A 82 -14.54 -6.08 -2.37
CA SER A 82 -15.55 -5.14 -1.86
C SER A 82 -16.84 -5.31 -2.66
N ASP A 83 -17.94 -5.60 -1.98
CA ASP A 83 -19.32 -5.89 -2.46
C ASP A 83 -19.93 -4.74 -3.28
N THR A 84 -19.24 -4.37 -4.35
CA THR A 84 -19.50 -3.24 -5.22
C THR A 84 -19.52 -3.76 -6.64
N SER A 85 -20.49 -3.30 -7.42
CA SER A 85 -20.82 -3.74 -8.78
C SER A 85 -19.73 -3.53 -9.84
N ASN A 86 -18.49 -3.20 -9.45
CA ASN A 86 -17.38 -2.95 -10.35
C ASN A 86 -16.33 -4.08 -10.26
N PRO A 87 -16.36 -5.07 -11.17
CA PRO A 87 -15.44 -6.20 -11.17
C PRO A 87 -13.98 -5.82 -11.48
N ARG A 88 -13.69 -4.57 -11.83
CA ARG A 88 -12.33 -4.06 -12.10
C ARG A 88 -11.73 -3.31 -10.92
N ARG A 89 -12.44 -3.20 -9.79
CA ARG A 89 -11.95 -2.45 -8.64
C ARG A 89 -10.76 -3.19 -8.03
N GLY A 90 -9.63 -2.49 -7.90
CA GLY A 90 -8.40 -3.08 -7.39
C GLY A 90 -7.52 -3.76 -8.43
N GLN A 91 -7.90 -3.84 -9.70
CA GLN A 91 -7.01 -4.29 -10.77
C GLN A 91 -6.66 -3.11 -11.68
N SER A 92 -5.38 -2.93 -11.99
CA SER A 92 -4.94 -1.99 -13.01
C SER A 92 -3.87 -2.61 -13.90
N VAL A 93 -3.86 -2.23 -15.18
CA VAL A 93 -2.85 -2.62 -16.17
C VAL A 93 -2.39 -1.33 -16.82
N PHE A 94 -1.08 -1.19 -17.02
CA PHE A 94 -0.50 0.00 -17.63
C PHE A 94 0.58 -0.39 -18.65
N ILE A 95 0.71 0.48 -19.66
CA ILE A 95 1.77 0.49 -20.66
C ILE A 95 2.14 1.95 -20.84
N GLY A 96 3.40 2.32 -20.61
CA GLY A 96 3.86 3.71 -20.69
C GLY A 96 5.09 3.97 -19.81
N ASN A 97 5.72 5.13 -20.03
CA ASN A 97 6.78 5.65 -19.16
C ASN A 97 6.21 6.47 -18.01
#